data_AF-A0A1F9YNC1-F1
#
_entry.id   AF-A0A1F9YNC1-F1
#
_cell.length_a   1.000
_cell.length_b   1.000
_cell.length_c   1.000
_cell.angle_alpha   90.00
_cell.angle_beta   90.00
_cell.angle_gamma   90.00
#
_symmetry.space_group_name_H-M   'P 1'
#
loop_
_entity.id
_entity.type
_entity.pdbx_description
1 polymer ?
#
loop_
_entity_poly.entity_id
_entity_poly.type
_entity_poly.pdbx_seq_one_letter_code
_entity_poly.pdbx_strand_id
1 'polypeptide(L)'
;MRYIHKHEKWPNFTWDEKSLAPALAALRLRQGRFLGRMEGLGLTARKRAELESLTLEAMKTSEIEGEYLAEDKVRSSIARRLGVEIAGLVPSDRRVDGVVDMTLDATRSWGEPLTAERLFRWHAGLFPGRQDLSVGAWRDDAKGPMQVVSGALGEPRVHYEAPAAARLATEMERFLAWENASAPLDPVLKAGIAHLWFVLIHPFDDGNGRVARAIADRGLARSEGSARRFYSMSAQIQSERKEYYRVLEVTGKDGLDITDWLSWFAACLDHALTGAEVAVAAALRKEGFWKEHGGSALNARQSMILNRLLDGFEGKLTTKKWAKLADCSHDTALRDIQDLIARGILVQDAAAGRSTSYSLKR
;
A
#
# COMPACT_ATOMS: atom_id res chain seq x y z
N MET A 1 28.86 18.17 -2.32
CA MET A 1 27.57 17.84 -2.97
C MET A 1 26.53 18.81 -2.45
N ARG A 2 25.76 19.49 -3.31
CA ARG A 2 24.71 20.44 -2.89
C ARG A 2 23.39 19.68 -2.79
N TYR A 3 22.68 19.81 -1.67
CA TYR A 3 21.32 19.26 -1.54
C TYR A 3 20.32 20.14 -2.28
N ILE A 4 19.26 19.54 -2.86
CA ILE A 4 18.26 20.22 -3.69
C ILE A 4 17.67 21.49 -3.04
N HIS A 5 17.41 21.44 -1.73
CA HIS A 5 16.83 22.55 -0.96
C HIS A 5 17.77 23.76 -0.76
N LYS A 6 19.04 23.62 -1.15
CA LYS A 6 20.04 24.69 -1.15
C LYS A 6 20.10 25.39 -2.52
N HIS A 7 19.36 24.96 -3.54
CA HIS A 7 19.34 25.60 -4.87
C HIS A 7 18.55 26.93 -4.83
N GLU A 8 18.98 27.95 -5.59
CA GLU A 8 18.38 29.30 -5.54
C GLU A 8 16.90 29.31 -5.95
N LYS A 9 16.55 28.47 -6.92
CA LYS A 9 15.19 28.33 -7.41
C LYS A 9 14.32 27.39 -6.56
N TRP A 10 14.81 26.87 -5.43
CA TRP A 10 14.03 25.96 -4.59
C TRP A 10 12.69 26.60 -4.12
N PRO A 11 11.56 25.87 -4.17
CA PRO A 11 11.32 24.49 -4.62
C PRO A 11 10.66 24.45 -6.01
N ASN A 12 11.08 25.30 -6.95
CA ASN A 12 10.53 25.30 -8.31
C ASN A 12 11.09 24.10 -9.10
N PHE A 13 10.52 22.92 -8.84
CA PHE A 13 10.86 21.69 -9.54
C PHE A 13 10.59 21.81 -11.04
N THR A 14 11.39 21.10 -11.83
CA THR A 14 11.23 20.95 -13.27
C THR A 14 11.10 19.47 -13.60
N TRP A 15 10.45 19.15 -14.71
CA TRP A 15 10.39 17.78 -15.24
C TRP A 15 10.13 17.80 -16.74
N ASP A 16 10.53 16.74 -17.44
CA ASP A 16 10.23 16.55 -18.85
C ASP A 16 8.83 15.92 -19.02
N GLU A 17 7.84 16.77 -19.24
CA GLU A 17 6.46 16.35 -19.48
C GLU A 17 6.31 15.45 -20.72
N LYS A 18 7.11 15.67 -21.77
CA LYS A 18 7.02 14.87 -23.01
C LYS A 18 7.49 13.44 -22.79
N SER A 19 8.52 13.25 -21.96
CA SER A 19 9.00 11.90 -21.63
C SER A 19 7.99 11.15 -20.74
N LEU A 20 7.30 11.84 -19.83
CA LEU A 20 6.33 11.24 -18.91
C LEU A 20 4.96 10.95 -19.57
N ALA A 21 4.56 11.75 -20.56
CA ALA A 21 3.20 11.72 -21.12
C ALA A 21 2.71 10.33 -21.57
N PRO A 22 3.50 9.49 -22.30
CA PRO A 22 3.02 8.19 -22.75
C PRO A 22 2.72 7.22 -21.59
N ALA A 23 3.63 7.15 -20.61
CA ALA A 23 3.48 6.29 -19.45
C ALA A 23 2.32 6.75 -18.56
N LEU A 24 2.20 8.07 -18.35
CA LEU A 24 1.11 8.66 -17.60
C LEU A 24 -0.25 8.40 -18.26
N ALA A 25 -0.37 8.54 -19.58
CA ALA A 25 -1.60 8.27 -20.29
C ALA A 25 -2.05 6.80 -20.16
N ALA A 26 -1.10 5.85 -20.29
CA ALA A 26 -1.37 4.43 -20.10
C ALA A 26 -1.81 4.11 -18.66
N LEU A 27 -1.12 4.69 -17.68
CA LEU A 27 -1.45 4.58 -16.26
C LEU A 27 -2.86 5.11 -15.96
N ARG A 28 -3.20 6.31 -16.43
CA ARG A 28 -4.53 6.92 -16.22
C ARG A 28 -5.64 6.07 -16.85
N LEU A 29 -5.41 5.52 -18.03
CA LEU A 29 -6.35 4.59 -18.66
C LEU A 29 -6.55 3.31 -17.83
N ARG A 30 -5.47 2.72 -17.30
CA ARG A 30 -5.56 1.55 -16.43
C ARG A 30 -6.29 1.88 -15.13
N GLN A 31 -5.93 2.98 -14.48
CA GLN A 31 -6.57 3.45 -13.26
C GLN A 31 -8.08 3.62 -13.45
N GLY A 32 -8.51 4.27 -14.54
CA GLY A 32 -9.93 4.41 -14.87
C GLY A 32 -10.63 3.07 -15.10
N ARG A 33 -10.00 2.14 -15.84
CA ARG A 33 -10.55 0.78 -16.05
C ARG A 33 -10.66 -0.01 -14.75
N PHE A 34 -9.66 0.08 -13.88
CA PHE A 34 -9.66 -0.59 -12.59
C PHE A 34 -10.79 -0.07 -11.72
N LEU A 35 -10.93 1.25 -11.56
CA LEU A 35 -12.00 1.87 -10.79
C LEU A 35 -13.38 1.51 -11.35
N GLY A 36 -13.57 1.55 -12.67
CA GLY A 36 -14.82 1.15 -13.31
C GLY A 36 -15.20 -0.31 -13.04
N ARG A 37 -14.21 -1.23 -13.01
CA ARG A 37 -14.45 -2.62 -12.59
C ARG A 37 -14.84 -2.70 -11.11
N MET A 38 -14.17 -1.95 -10.24
CA MET A 38 -14.49 -1.91 -8.82
C MET A 38 -15.90 -1.38 -8.56
N GLU A 39 -16.36 -0.38 -9.30
CA GLU A 39 -17.73 0.14 -9.23
C GLU A 39 -18.79 -0.89 -9.61
N GLY A 40 -18.48 -1.76 -10.58
CA GLY A 40 -19.34 -2.87 -10.98
C GLY A 40 -19.52 -3.96 -9.90
N LEU A 41 -18.69 -3.95 -8.85
CA LEU A 41 -18.82 -4.91 -7.75
C LEU A 41 -19.97 -4.54 -6.80
N GLY A 42 -20.63 -5.57 -6.26
CA GLY A 42 -21.60 -5.42 -5.18
C GLY A 42 -21.01 -4.69 -3.97
N LEU A 43 -21.86 -4.02 -3.18
CA LEU A 43 -21.43 -3.20 -2.03
C LEU A 43 -20.56 -3.99 -1.04
N THR A 44 -20.94 -5.24 -0.75
CA THR A 44 -20.20 -6.12 0.16
C THR A 44 -18.80 -6.45 -0.35
N ALA A 45 -18.67 -6.78 -1.64
CA ALA A 45 -17.38 -7.07 -2.26
C ALA A 45 -16.47 -5.83 -2.27
N ARG A 46 -17.02 -4.65 -2.57
CA ARG A 46 -16.28 -3.38 -2.49
C ARG A 46 -15.78 -3.09 -1.09
N LYS A 47 -16.64 -3.20 -0.06
CA LYS A 47 -16.24 -2.99 1.34
C LYS A 47 -15.13 -3.93 1.79
N ARG A 48 -15.15 -5.19 1.34
CA ARG A 48 -14.10 -6.18 1.63
C ARG A 48 -12.79 -5.82 0.93
N ALA A 49 -12.83 -5.44 -0.35
CA ALA A 49 -11.65 -5.01 -1.08
C ALA A 49 -11.03 -3.74 -0.46
N GLU A 50 -11.86 -2.78 -0.03
CA GLU A 50 -11.42 -1.57 0.66
C GLU A 50 -10.76 -1.91 2.01
N LEU A 51 -11.38 -2.77 2.82
CA LEU A 51 -10.82 -3.26 4.08
C LEU A 51 -9.45 -3.90 3.88
N GLU A 52 -9.31 -4.76 2.85
CA GLU A 52 -8.07 -5.44 2.52
C GLU A 52 -6.98 -4.43 2.13
N SER A 53 -7.27 -3.53 1.19
CA SER A 53 -6.28 -2.55 0.73
C SER A 53 -5.85 -1.59 1.83
N LEU A 54 -6.77 -1.13 2.69
CA LEU A 54 -6.44 -0.21 3.78
C LEU A 54 -5.65 -0.92 4.90
N THR A 55 -5.95 -2.20 5.15
CA THR A 55 -5.17 -3.02 6.09
C THR A 55 -3.74 -3.15 5.62
N LEU A 56 -3.57 -3.48 4.33
CA LEU A 56 -2.26 -3.60 3.71
C LEU A 56 -1.51 -2.25 3.71
N GLU A 57 -2.19 -1.15 3.40
CA GLU A 57 -1.61 0.20 3.41
C GLU A 57 -1.08 0.59 4.80
N ALA A 58 -1.91 0.45 5.84
CA ALA A 58 -1.53 0.79 7.22
C ALA A 58 -0.37 -0.07 7.75
N MET A 59 -0.34 -1.36 7.41
CA MET A 59 0.76 -2.23 7.78
C MET A 59 2.04 -1.88 7.04
N LYS A 60 1.98 -1.76 5.71
CA LYS A 60 3.17 -1.61 4.87
C LYS A 60 3.81 -0.24 4.99
N THR A 61 3.01 0.81 5.21
CA THR A 61 3.56 2.14 5.51
C THR A 61 4.37 2.14 6.81
N SER A 62 3.98 1.34 7.80
CA SER A 62 4.73 1.20 9.06
C SER A 62 5.96 0.32 8.87
N GLU A 63 5.84 -0.76 8.10
CA GLU A 63 6.92 -1.72 7.85
C GLU A 63 8.12 -1.10 7.11
N ILE A 64 7.86 -0.14 6.21
CA ILE A 64 8.92 0.62 5.52
C ILE A 64 9.82 1.35 6.53
N GLU A 65 9.26 1.81 7.65
CA GLU A 65 9.97 2.47 8.75
C GLU A 65 10.47 1.49 9.82
N GLY A 66 10.38 0.17 9.58
CA GLY A 66 10.79 -0.87 10.52
C GLY A 66 9.79 -1.17 11.63
N GLU A 67 8.56 -0.66 11.54
CA GLU A 67 7.49 -0.90 12.51
C GLU A 67 6.52 -1.97 12.00
N TYR A 68 6.36 -3.06 12.75
CA TYR A 68 5.49 -4.17 12.39
C TYR A 68 4.22 -4.15 13.23
N LEU A 69 3.08 -3.87 12.58
CA LEU A 69 1.76 -3.89 13.20
C LEU A 69 1.12 -5.27 13.07
N ALA A 70 0.39 -5.69 14.10
CA ALA A 70 -0.37 -6.94 14.07
C ALA A 70 -1.58 -6.80 13.12
N GLU A 71 -1.63 -7.66 12.10
CA GLU A 71 -2.63 -7.59 11.02
C GLU A 71 -4.07 -7.67 11.55
N ASP A 72 -4.34 -8.57 12.49
CA ASP A 72 -5.65 -8.78 13.10
C ASP A 72 -6.18 -7.52 13.81
N LYS A 73 -5.30 -6.80 14.51
CA LYS A 73 -5.62 -5.53 15.16
C LYS A 73 -5.87 -4.41 14.15
N VAL A 74 -5.01 -4.27 13.14
CA VAL A 74 -5.16 -3.26 12.08
C VAL A 74 -6.47 -3.47 11.33
N ARG A 75 -6.70 -4.71 10.88
CA ARG A 75 -7.92 -5.13 10.19
C ARG A 75 -9.16 -4.87 11.05
N SER A 76 -9.12 -5.21 12.34
CA SER A 76 -10.23 -4.95 13.26
C SER A 76 -10.52 -3.47 13.44
N SER A 77 -9.48 -2.65 13.56
CA SER A 77 -9.58 -1.19 13.71
C SER A 77 -10.22 -0.54 12.47
N ILE A 78 -9.82 -0.95 11.28
CA ILE A 78 -10.39 -0.49 10.01
C ILE A 78 -11.83 -0.99 9.84
N ALA A 79 -12.09 -2.28 10.08
CA ALA A 79 -13.42 -2.87 9.92
C ALA A 79 -14.49 -2.15 10.76
N ARG A 80 -14.15 -1.78 12.01
CA ARG A 80 -15.02 -0.96 12.87
C ARG A 80 -15.35 0.39 12.23
N ARG A 81 -14.35 1.11 11.70
CA ARG A 81 -14.51 2.43 11.08
C ARG A 81 -15.23 2.38 9.73
N LEU A 82 -15.13 1.26 9.00
CA LEU A 82 -15.83 1.03 7.73
C LEU A 82 -17.26 0.48 7.91
N GLY A 83 -17.65 0.08 9.13
CA GLY A 83 -18.90 -0.63 9.37
C GLY A 83 -18.97 -1.95 8.59
N VAL A 84 -17.88 -2.73 8.65
CA VAL A 84 -17.79 -4.08 8.08
C VAL A 84 -17.88 -5.09 9.21
N GLU A 85 -18.88 -5.97 9.14
CA GLU A 85 -19.01 -7.07 10.09
C GLU A 85 -17.94 -8.14 9.80
N ILE A 86 -17.05 -8.36 10.76
CA ILE A 86 -16.09 -9.46 10.75
C ILE A 86 -16.20 -10.26 12.04
N ALA A 87 -16.09 -11.59 11.94
CA ALA A 87 -16.01 -12.45 13.12
C ALA A 87 -14.65 -12.28 13.81
N GLY A 88 -14.64 -12.34 15.14
CA GLY A 88 -13.39 -12.34 15.92
C GLY A 88 -12.67 -10.98 15.97
N LEU A 89 -13.40 -9.87 16.04
CA LEU A 89 -12.80 -8.54 16.21
C LEU A 89 -11.89 -8.48 17.45
N VAL A 90 -10.63 -8.11 17.23
CA VAL A 90 -9.63 -7.93 18.29
C VAL A 90 -9.54 -6.46 18.67
N PRO A 91 -9.38 -6.09 19.96
CA PRO A 91 -9.08 -4.72 20.36
C PRO A 91 -7.75 -4.25 19.75
N SER A 92 -7.75 -3.06 19.15
CA SER A 92 -6.52 -2.36 18.73
C SER A 92 -5.97 -1.52 19.87
N ASP A 93 -4.67 -1.19 19.79
CA ASP A 93 -4.05 -0.21 20.68
C ASP A 93 -3.96 1.17 20.01
N ARG A 94 -3.63 2.21 20.80
CA ARG A 94 -3.58 3.60 20.33
C ARG A 94 -2.62 3.81 19.16
N ARG A 95 -1.58 2.97 19.04
CA ARG A 95 -0.57 3.08 17.98
C ARG A 95 -1.15 2.59 16.66
N VAL A 96 -1.79 1.43 16.67
CA VAL A 96 -2.55 0.92 15.52
C VAL A 96 -3.63 1.93 15.11
N ASP A 97 -4.40 2.45 16.08
CA ASP A 97 -5.49 3.38 15.79
C ASP A 97 -4.99 4.69 15.17
N GLY A 98 -3.85 5.23 15.62
CA GLY A 98 -3.30 6.45 15.05
C GLY A 98 -2.85 6.31 13.58
N VAL A 99 -2.24 5.17 13.21
CA VAL A 99 -1.90 4.89 11.80
C VAL A 99 -3.19 4.74 10.98
N VAL A 100 -4.16 3.99 11.49
CA VAL A 100 -5.45 3.77 10.80
C VAL A 100 -6.22 5.07 10.62
N ASP A 101 -6.25 5.95 11.63
CA ASP A 101 -6.92 7.24 11.58
C ASP A 101 -6.27 8.17 10.55
N MET A 102 -4.93 8.20 10.49
CA MET A 102 -4.22 8.95 9.45
C MET A 102 -4.54 8.42 8.04
N THR A 103 -4.45 7.11 7.82
CA THR A 103 -4.74 6.50 6.50
C THR A 103 -6.19 6.77 6.06
N LEU A 104 -7.15 6.66 6.98
CA LEU A 104 -8.56 6.94 6.69
C LEU A 104 -8.82 8.42 6.47
N ASP A 105 -8.23 9.31 7.26
CA ASP A 105 -8.40 10.75 7.09
C ASP A 105 -7.80 11.23 5.75
N ALA A 106 -6.61 10.74 5.39
CA ALA A 106 -5.98 11.03 4.11
C ALA A 106 -6.88 10.65 2.92
N THR A 107 -7.53 9.49 3.00
CA THR A 107 -8.31 8.92 1.89
C THR A 107 -9.79 9.28 1.92
N ARG A 108 -10.36 9.73 3.04
CA ARG A 108 -11.79 10.09 3.15
C ARG A 108 -12.03 11.59 3.18
N SER A 109 -11.09 12.34 3.73
CA SER A 109 -11.15 13.80 3.84
C SER A 109 -10.20 14.45 2.82
N TRP A 110 -10.09 13.87 1.62
CA TRP A 110 -9.19 14.37 0.56
C TRP A 110 -9.62 15.69 -0.05
N GLY A 111 -10.93 15.99 0.02
CA GLY A 111 -11.51 17.25 -0.42
C GLY A 111 -11.23 18.39 0.55
N GLU A 112 -10.90 18.09 1.81
CA GLU A 112 -10.55 19.10 2.80
C GLU A 112 -9.11 19.57 2.64
N PRO A 113 -8.79 20.84 2.94
CA PRO A 113 -7.43 21.34 2.92
C PRO A 113 -6.46 20.51 3.78
N LEU A 114 -5.21 20.46 3.36
CA LEU A 114 -4.10 19.98 4.19
C LEU A 114 -3.57 21.18 4.97
N THR A 115 -3.62 21.13 6.30
CA THR A 115 -3.15 22.21 7.18
C THR A 115 -2.05 21.71 8.11
N ALA A 116 -1.33 22.64 8.76
CA ALA A 116 -0.33 22.29 9.77
C ALA A 116 -0.98 21.49 10.91
N GLU A 117 -2.14 21.91 11.41
CA GLU A 117 -2.87 21.25 12.49
C GLU A 117 -3.30 19.83 12.12
N ARG A 118 -3.69 19.63 10.85
CA ARG A 118 -4.03 18.30 10.32
C ARG A 118 -2.81 17.39 10.29
N LEU A 119 -1.67 17.89 9.81
CA LEU A 119 -0.40 17.17 9.83
C LEU A 119 0.06 16.87 11.26
N PHE A 120 -0.10 17.81 12.19
CA PHE A 120 0.19 17.63 13.60
C PHE A 120 -0.67 16.55 14.23
N ARG A 121 -1.97 16.50 13.90
CA ARG A 121 -2.87 15.45 14.37
C ARG A 121 -2.46 14.07 13.84
N TRP A 122 -2.12 13.97 12.55
CA TRP A 122 -1.61 12.73 11.97
C TRP A 122 -0.33 12.29 12.68
N HIS A 123 0.64 13.19 12.81
CA HIS A 123 1.90 12.91 13.49
C HIS A 123 1.70 12.51 14.96
N ALA A 124 0.82 13.20 15.70
CA ALA A 124 0.52 12.86 17.08
C ALA A 124 -0.09 11.46 17.24
N GLY A 125 -0.92 11.03 16.27
CA GLY A 125 -1.46 9.68 16.22
C GLY A 125 -0.37 8.60 16.07
N LEU A 126 0.72 8.89 15.35
CA LEU A 126 1.82 7.93 15.14
C LEU A 126 2.64 7.66 16.41
N PHE A 127 2.67 8.60 17.35
CA PHE A 127 3.59 8.57 18.50
C PHE A 127 2.88 8.72 19.87
N PRO A 128 1.88 7.90 20.19
CA PRO A 128 1.15 8.03 21.45
C PRO A 128 2.09 7.80 22.65
N GLY A 129 2.24 8.82 23.49
CA GLY A 129 3.00 8.75 24.75
C GLY A 129 4.52 8.82 24.62
N ARG A 130 5.06 9.12 23.42
CA ARG A 130 6.50 9.39 23.25
C ARG A 130 6.84 10.78 23.79
N GLN A 131 7.89 10.85 24.61
CA GLN A 131 8.37 12.09 25.23
C GLN A 131 9.74 12.53 24.69
N ASP A 132 10.41 11.66 23.95
CA ASP A 132 11.72 11.90 23.36
C ASP A 132 11.65 12.59 21.99
N LEU A 133 10.44 12.88 21.48
CA LEU A 133 10.17 13.54 20.21
C LEU A 133 9.27 14.76 20.40
N SER A 134 9.37 15.73 19.50
CA SER A 134 8.41 16.83 19.36
C SER A 134 7.13 16.33 18.70
N VAL A 135 6.25 15.73 19.49
CA VAL A 135 5.03 15.10 18.99
C VAL A 135 3.97 16.15 18.60
N GLY A 136 3.64 16.23 17.31
CA GLY A 136 2.58 17.11 16.81
C GLY A 136 3.06 18.55 16.65
N ALA A 137 4.35 18.74 16.41
CA ALA A 137 5.00 20.02 16.18
C ALA A 137 6.12 19.83 15.16
N TRP A 138 6.55 20.92 14.51
CA TRP A 138 7.77 20.89 13.71
C TRP A 138 8.99 20.65 14.61
N ARG A 139 10.00 19.95 14.10
CA ARG A 139 11.28 19.79 14.81
C ARG A 139 11.99 21.12 15.01
N ASP A 140 12.84 21.18 16.03
CA ASP A 140 13.62 22.35 16.41
C ASP A 140 15.14 22.18 16.19
N ASP A 141 15.57 21.02 15.68
CA ASP A 141 16.98 20.62 15.54
C ASP A 141 17.77 20.64 16.86
N ALA A 142 17.10 20.52 18.02
CA ALA A 142 17.77 20.52 19.33
C ALA A 142 18.81 19.39 19.47
N LYS A 143 18.65 18.30 18.72
CA LYS A 143 19.57 17.15 18.68
C LYS A 143 20.58 17.21 17.51
N GLY A 144 20.64 18.33 16.80
CA GLY A 144 21.46 18.51 15.60
C GLY A 144 20.63 18.49 14.30
N PRO A 145 21.29 18.65 13.14
CA PRO A 145 20.62 18.72 11.86
C PRO A 145 19.89 17.40 11.53
N MET A 146 18.68 17.51 10.99
CA MET A 146 17.94 16.35 10.50
C MET A 146 18.62 15.75 9.27
N GLN A 147 19.06 14.50 9.40
CA GLN A 147 19.80 13.78 8.37
C GLN A 147 19.20 12.40 8.13
N VAL A 148 19.06 12.04 6.85
CA VAL A 148 18.75 10.66 6.44
C VAL A 148 20.07 9.91 6.35
N VAL A 149 20.29 8.99 7.31
CA VAL A 149 21.55 8.25 7.46
C VAL A 149 21.35 6.75 7.26
N SER A 150 22.37 6.07 6.73
CA SER A 150 22.49 4.60 6.80
C SER A 150 23.91 4.23 7.25
N GLY A 151 24.17 2.93 7.45
CA GLY A 151 25.48 2.44 7.90
C GLY A 151 25.47 1.98 9.37
N ALA A 152 26.56 1.33 9.77
CA ALA A 152 26.71 0.82 11.14
C ALA A 152 26.97 1.97 12.13
N LEU A 153 26.68 1.71 13.41
CA LEU A 153 26.98 2.65 14.49
C LEU A 153 28.51 2.91 14.52
N GLY A 154 28.93 4.11 14.12
CA GLY A 154 30.36 4.51 14.03
C GLY A 154 30.83 4.90 12.63
N GLU A 155 30.14 4.44 11.57
CA GLU A 155 30.39 4.86 10.18
C GLU A 155 29.08 5.28 9.48
N PRO A 156 28.39 6.31 9.98
CA PRO A 156 27.16 6.77 9.37
C PRO A 156 27.44 7.42 8.00
N ARG A 157 26.76 6.93 6.96
CA ARG A 157 26.69 7.57 5.65
C ARG A 157 25.46 8.47 5.61
N VAL A 158 25.68 9.77 5.51
CA VAL A 158 24.61 10.76 5.30
C VAL A 158 24.20 10.75 3.82
N HIS A 159 22.97 10.35 3.55
CA HIS A 159 22.40 10.36 2.19
C HIS A 159 21.79 11.73 1.85
N TYR A 160 21.19 12.38 2.85
CA TYR A 160 20.50 13.66 2.71
C TYR A 160 20.50 14.43 4.03
N GLU A 161 20.62 15.75 3.97
CA GLU A 161 20.40 16.68 5.08
C GLU A 161 19.21 17.56 4.72
N ALA A 162 18.22 17.64 5.60
CA ALA A 162 17.01 18.41 5.37
C ALA A 162 17.24 19.92 5.65
N PRO A 163 16.33 20.81 5.22
CA PRO A 163 16.36 22.21 5.63
C PRO A 163 16.47 22.37 7.15
N ALA A 164 17.27 23.33 7.61
CA ALA A 164 17.38 23.65 9.04
C ALA A 164 16.02 24.02 9.63
N ALA A 165 15.79 23.69 10.91
CA ALA A 165 14.54 23.93 11.62
C ALA A 165 14.02 25.38 11.49
N ALA A 166 14.94 26.37 11.52
CA ALA A 166 14.62 27.79 11.36
C ALA A 166 13.91 28.13 10.03
N ARG A 167 14.03 27.27 8.99
CA ARG A 167 13.33 27.43 7.70
C ARG A 167 11.97 26.75 7.66
N LEU A 168 11.67 25.84 8.58
CA LEU A 168 10.52 24.93 8.45
C LEU A 168 9.18 25.65 8.36
N ALA A 169 8.98 26.73 9.13
CA ALA A 169 7.74 27.51 9.06
C ALA A 169 7.48 28.01 7.62
N THR A 170 8.47 28.69 7.03
CA THR A 170 8.37 29.19 5.64
C THR A 170 8.28 28.06 4.61
N GLU A 171 9.04 26.98 4.76
CA GLU A 171 8.99 25.85 3.83
C GLU A 171 7.62 25.15 3.86
N MET A 172 7.06 24.93 5.05
CA MET A 172 5.75 24.31 5.22
C MET A 172 4.61 25.21 4.77
N GLU A 173 4.68 26.52 5.01
CA GLU A 173 3.68 27.47 4.47
C GLU A 173 3.62 27.42 2.93
N ARG A 174 4.79 27.42 2.26
CA ARG A 174 4.87 27.32 0.79
C ARG A 174 4.35 25.98 0.28
N PHE A 175 4.73 24.88 0.94
CA PHE A 175 4.26 23.55 0.61
C PHE A 175 2.74 23.42 0.74
N LEU A 176 2.18 23.83 1.88
CA LEU A 176 0.74 23.75 2.14
C LEU A 176 -0.07 24.65 1.20
N ALA A 177 0.42 25.85 0.90
CA ALA A 177 -0.21 26.73 -0.09
C ALA A 177 -0.25 26.08 -1.48
N TRP A 178 0.86 25.50 -1.93
CA TRP A 178 0.92 24.81 -3.23
C TRP A 178 0.06 23.54 -3.28
N GLU A 179 0.06 22.73 -2.21
CA GLU A 179 -0.70 21.48 -2.14
C GLU A 179 -2.21 21.73 -2.18
N ASN A 180 -2.67 22.80 -1.54
CA ASN A 180 -4.07 23.19 -1.53
C ASN A 180 -4.51 23.97 -2.78
N ALA A 181 -3.58 24.57 -3.52
CA ALA A 181 -3.93 25.31 -4.74
C ALA A 181 -4.40 24.37 -5.86
N SER A 182 -5.36 24.82 -6.67
CA SER A 182 -5.63 24.21 -7.96
C SER A 182 -4.45 24.50 -8.90
N ALA A 183 -3.99 23.47 -9.61
CA ALA A 183 -2.91 23.61 -10.58
C ALA A 183 -3.32 22.89 -11.88
N PRO A 184 -2.97 23.42 -13.06
CA PRO A 184 -3.15 22.75 -14.35
C PRO A 184 -2.08 21.65 -14.50
N LEU A 185 -2.07 20.70 -13.58
CA LEU A 185 -1.11 19.58 -13.50
C LEU A 185 -1.92 18.29 -13.38
N ASP A 186 -1.44 17.21 -14.00
CA ASP A 186 -2.04 15.90 -13.80
C ASP A 186 -2.07 15.54 -12.30
N PRO A 187 -3.23 15.16 -11.73
CA PRO A 187 -3.35 14.93 -10.30
C PRO A 187 -2.48 13.79 -9.75
N VAL A 188 -2.09 12.79 -10.56
CA VAL A 188 -1.13 11.74 -10.15
C VAL A 188 0.27 12.34 -10.01
N LEU A 189 0.68 13.17 -10.96
CA LEU A 189 1.96 13.89 -10.85
C LEU A 189 1.95 14.82 -9.63
N LYS A 190 0.85 15.53 -9.38
CA LYS A 190 0.71 16.38 -8.18
C LYS A 190 0.90 15.56 -6.89
N ALA A 191 0.30 14.38 -6.78
CA ALA A 191 0.49 13.49 -5.64
C ALA A 191 1.97 13.05 -5.47
N GLY A 192 2.63 12.71 -6.57
CA GLY A 192 4.06 12.36 -6.56
C GLY A 192 4.97 13.52 -6.14
N ILE A 193 4.70 14.74 -6.62
CA ILE A 193 5.44 15.94 -6.20
C ILE A 193 5.20 16.24 -4.72
N ALA A 194 3.94 16.14 -4.25
CA ALA A 194 3.60 16.41 -2.87
C ALA A 194 4.32 15.46 -1.90
N HIS A 195 4.38 14.16 -2.25
CA HIS A 195 5.17 13.17 -1.52
C HIS A 195 6.64 13.58 -1.44
N LEU A 196 7.28 13.81 -2.59
CA LEU A 196 8.70 14.15 -2.66
C LEU A 196 9.02 15.41 -1.86
N TRP A 197 8.27 16.48 -2.10
CA TRP A 197 8.52 17.78 -1.49
C TRP A 197 8.41 17.68 0.03
N PHE A 198 7.38 17.00 0.55
CA PHE A 198 7.24 16.78 1.99
C PHE A 198 8.43 15.99 2.58
N VAL A 199 8.86 14.91 1.92
CA VAL A 199 10.02 14.10 2.35
C VAL A 199 11.31 14.93 2.39
N LEU A 200 11.49 15.82 1.41
CA LEU A 200 12.67 16.70 1.31
C LEU A 200 12.66 17.80 2.38
N ILE A 201 11.50 18.33 2.78
CA ILE A 201 11.42 19.27 3.92
C ILE A 201 11.73 18.55 5.24
N HIS A 202 11.23 17.32 5.39
CA HIS A 202 11.43 16.48 6.58
C HIS A 202 11.08 17.23 7.89
N PRO A 203 9.84 17.73 8.05
CA PRO A 203 9.52 18.72 9.08
C PRO A 203 9.37 18.15 10.50
N PHE A 204 9.29 16.84 10.68
CA PHE A 204 9.13 16.18 11.98
C PHE A 204 10.42 15.49 12.44
N ASP A 205 10.53 15.21 13.75
CA ASP A 205 11.65 14.43 14.31
C ASP A 205 11.65 12.96 13.83
N ASP A 206 10.46 12.39 13.61
CA ASP A 206 10.25 11.02 13.11
C ASP A 206 8.88 10.97 12.38
N GLY A 207 8.61 9.91 11.61
CA GLY A 207 7.32 9.67 10.97
C GLY A 207 7.11 10.39 9.65
N ASN A 208 8.10 11.15 9.16
CA ASN A 208 8.04 11.88 7.89
C ASN A 208 7.66 10.99 6.70
N GLY A 209 8.24 9.79 6.61
CA GLY A 209 7.93 8.85 5.53
C GLY A 209 6.46 8.39 5.54
N ARG A 210 5.91 8.09 6.72
CA ARG A 210 4.50 7.70 6.90
C ARG A 210 3.55 8.83 6.53
N VAL A 211 3.85 10.05 6.97
CA VAL A 211 3.06 11.24 6.64
C VAL A 211 3.15 11.57 5.15
N ALA A 212 4.32 11.46 4.53
CA ALA A 212 4.49 11.66 3.08
C ALA A 212 3.63 10.70 2.26
N ARG A 213 3.61 9.41 2.62
CA ARG A 213 2.77 8.40 1.96
C ARG A 213 1.29 8.69 2.15
N ALA A 214 0.87 9.15 3.34
CA ALA A 214 -0.50 9.60 3.56
C ALA A 214 -0.88 10.82 2.69
N ILE A 215 0.05 11.78 2.50
CA ILE A 215 -0.14 12.91 1.58
C ILE A 215 -0.29 12.42 0.13
N ALA A 216 0.55 11.47 -0.29
CA ALA A 216 0.46 10.85 -1.62
C ALA A 216 -0.91 10.17 -1.83
N ASP A 217 -1.34 9.35 -0.87
CA ASP A 217 -2.65 8.68 -0.91
C ASP A 217 -3.81 9.67 -0.94
N ARG A 218 -3.71 10.79 -0.22
CA ARG A 218 -4.69 11.88 -0.30
C ARG A 218 -4.75 12.47 -1.71
N GLY A 219 -3.60 12.73 -2.33
CA GLY A 219 -3.52 13.22 -3.70
C GLY A 219 -4.10 12.23 -4.71
N LEU A 220 -3.85 10.93 -4.53
CA LEU A 220 -4.41 9.86 -5.36
C LEU A 220 -5.93 9.71 -5.16
N ALA A 221 -6.44 9.78 -3.93
CA ALA A 221 -7.87 9.76 -3.66
C ALA A 221 -8.60 10.95 -4.32
N ARG A 222 -7.99 12.14 -4.27
CA ARG A 222 -8.46 13.32 -5.00
C ARG A 222 -8.42 13.14 -6.52
N SER A 223 -7.35 12.55 -7.05
CA SER A 223 -7.16 12.25 -8.48
C SER A 223 -8.25 11.33 -9.04
N GLU A 224 -8.78 10.46 -8.19
CA GLU A 224 -9.81 9.48 -8.50
C GLU A 224 -11.23 9.97 -8.19
N GLY A 225 -11.36 11.10 -7.46
CA GLY A 225 -12.65 11.60 -6.98
C GLY A 225 -13.35 10.63 -6.03
N SER A 226 -12.60 9.74 -5.37
CA SER A 226 -13.15 8.62 -4.59
C SER A 226 -12.53 8.58 -3.21
N ALA A 227 -13.39 8.46 -2.19
CA ALA A 227 -12.97 8.20 -0.81
C ALA A 227 -12.61 6.73 -0.56
N ARG A 228 -12.81 5.85 -1.55
CA ARG A 228 -12.52 4.43 -1.47
C ARG A 228 -11.27 4.09 -2.26
N ARG A 229 -10.38 3.37 -1.61
CA ARG A 229 -9.14 2.86 -2.18
C ARG A 229 -9.24 1.35 -2.28
N PHE A 230 -8.63 0.80 -3.33
CA PHE A 230 -8.67 -0.65 -3.61
C PHE A 230 -7.28 -1.21 -3.93
N TYR A 231 -6.24 -0.43 -3.67
CA TYR A 231 -4.84 -0.80 -3.83
C TYR A 231 -4.02 -0.12 -2.73
N SER A 232 -2.79 -0.58 -2.53
CA SER A 232 -1.86 0.00 -1.56
C SER A 232 -0.59 0.46 -2.27
N MET A 233 -0.30 1.76 -2.19
CA MET A 233 0.98 2.30 -2.65
C MET A 233 2.10 1.82 -1.73
N SER A 234 1.90 1.85 -0.41
CA SER A 234 2.95 1.44 0.53
C SER A 234 3.35 -0.03 0.35
N ALA A 235 2.43 -0.92 -0.02
CA ALA A 235 2.78 -2.31 -0.32
C ALA A 235 3.73 -2.42 -1.50
N GLN A 236 3.46 -1.69 -2.59
CA GLN A 236 4.32 -1.69 -3.75
C GLN A 236 5.68 -1.04 -3.42
N ILE A 237 5.68 0.13 -2.76
CA ILE A 237 6.90 0.80 -2.29
C ILE A 237 7.74 -0.13 -1.41
N GLN A 238 7.12 -0.89 -0.51
CA GLN A 238 7.83 -1.83 0.35
C GLN A 238 8.48 -2.96 -0.44
N SER A 239 7.80 -3.49 -1.46
CA SER A 239 8.36 -4.54 -2.34
C SER A 239 9.59 -4.07 -3.12
N GLU A 240 9.68 -2.77 -3.42
CA GLU A 240 10.76 -2.13 -4.16
C GLU A 240 11.56 -1.13 -3.30
N ARG A 241 11.57 -1.31 -1.96
CA ARG A 241 12.11 -0.35 -0.98
C ARG A 241 13.52 0.15 -1.31
N LYS A 242 14.38 -0.73 -1.83
CA LYS A 242 15.75 -0.38 -2.23
C LYS A 242 15.76 0.67 -3.33
N GLU A 243 14.89 0.50 -4.33
CA GLU A 243 14.76 1.41 -5.45
C GLU A 243 14.12 2.73 -5.02
N TYR A 244 13.08 2.67 -4.18
CA TYR A 244 12.47 3.87 -3.58
C TYR A 244 13.51 4.79 -2.92
N TYR A 245 14.34 4.25 -2.03
CA TYR A 245 15.39 5.05 -1.38
C TYR A 245 16.50 5.48 -2.33
N ARG A 246 16.83 4.65 -3.34
CA ARG A 246 17.82 5.01 -4.37
C ARG A 246 17.36 6.23 -5.16
N VAL A 247 16.11 6.23 -5.65
CA VAL A 247 15.56 7.35 -6.43
C VAL A 247 15.44 8.60 -5.56
N LEU A 248 14.94 8.49 -4.32
CA LEU A 248 14.90 9.61 -3.38
C LEU A 248 16.28 10.21 -3.11
N GLU A 249 17.31 9.38 -2.89
CA GLU A 249 18.67 9.87 -2.66
C GLU A 249 19.19 10.63 -3.88
N VAL A 250 18.98 10.12 -5.10
CA VAL A 250 19.40 10.79 -6.33
C VAL A 250 18.65 12.11 -6.52
N THR A 251 17.34 12.12 -6.35
CA THR A 251 16.51 13.33 -6.51
C THR A 251 16.75 14.38 -5.42
N GLY A 252 17.15 13.96 -4.20
CA GLY A 252 17.51 14.87 -3.12
C GLY A 252 18.86 15.59 -3.33
N LYS A 253 19.64 15.16 -4.33
CA LYS A 253 20.91 15.75 -4.71
C LYS A 253 20.72 16.81 -5.81
N ASP A 254 21.85 17.35 -6.27
CA ASP A 254 21.96 18.53 -7.13
C ASP A 254 20.96 18.58 -8.31
N GLY A 255 20.47 19.78 -8.62
CA GLY A 255 19.44 20.03 -9.62
C GLY A 255 18.02 20.21 -9.06
N LEU A 256 17.08 20.56 -9.93
CA LEU A 256 15.64 20.67 -9.61
C LEU A 256 14.78 19.77 -10.53
N ASP A 257 15.44 18.96 -11.36
CA ASP A 257 14.77 18.01 -12.25
C ASP A 257 14.32 16.77 -11.47
N ILE A 258 13.02 16.54 -11.44
CA ILE A 258 12.38 15.43 -10.74
C ILE A 258 11.77 14.41 -11.70
N THR A 259 12.15 14.43 -12.99
CA THR A 259 11.62 13.52 -14.02
C THR A 259 11.74 12.05 -13.61
N ASP A 260 12.91 11.63 -13.12
CA ASP A 260 13.14 10.24 -12.69
C ASP A 260 12.26 9.85 -11.50
N TRP A 261 12.05 10.76 -10.56
CA TRP A 261 11.14 10.54 -9.43
C TRP A 261 9.70 10.35 -9.90
N LEU A 262 9.21 11.23 -10.78
CA LEU A 262 7.85 11.15 -11.30
C LEU A 262 7.63 9.91 -12.17
N SER A 263 8.63 9.54 -12.96
CA SER A 263 8.63 8.30 -13.74
C SER A 263 8.52 7.08 -12.83
N TRP A 264 9.36 7.01 -11.79
CA TRP A 264 9.32 5.94 -10.80
C TRP A 264 7.99 5.91 -10.04
N PHE A 265 7.48 7.06 -9.59
CA PHE A 265 6.21 7.15 -8.86
C PHE A 265 5.02 6.66 -9.70
N ALA A 266 4.97 7.05 -10.99
CA ALA A 266 3.95 6.59 -11.92
C ALA A 266 4.05 5.07 -12.17
N ALA A 267 5.26 4.54 -12.35
CA ALA A 267 5.48 3.10 -12.52
C ALA A 267 5.11 2.30 -11.25
N CYS A 268 5.46 2.81 -10.06
CA CYS A 268 5.05 2.27 -8.78
C CYS A 268 3.52 2.17 -8.69
N LEU A 269 2.81 3.25 -9.05
CA LEU A 269 1.35 3.24 -9.08
C LEU A 269 0.79 2.22 -10.09
N ASP A 270 1.36 2.11 -11.29
CA ASP A 270 0.93 1.12 -12.30
C ASP A 270 1.06 -0.32 -11.79
N HIS A 271 2.16 -0.63 -11.10
CA HIS A 271 2.39 -1.93 -10.50
C HIS A 271 1.46 -2.20 -9.31
N ALA A 272 1.21 -1.20 -8.46
CA ALA A 272 0.25 -1.29 -7.36
C ALA A 272 -1.17 -1.59 -7.88
N LEU A 273 -1.60 -0.91 -8.93
CA LEU A 273 -2.88 -1.16 -9.61
C LEU A 273 -2.93 -2.55 -10.24
N THR A 274 -1.85 -2.98 -10.91
CA THR A 274 -1.75 -4.32 -11.50
C THR A 274 -1.86 -5.42 -10.43
N GLY A 275 -1.17 -5.26 -9.30
CA GLY A 275 -1.25 -6.19 -8.18
C GLY A 275 -2.67 -6.26 -7.60
N ALA A 276 -3.32 -5.10 -7.44
CA ALA A 276 -4.69 -5.01 -6.96
C ALA A 276 -5.70 -5.67 -7.92
N GLU A 277 -5.53 -5.49 -9.24
CA GLU A 277 -6.34 -6.17 -10.26
C GLU A 277 -6.26 -7.70 -10.12
N VAL A 278 -5.06 -8.24 -9.94
CA VAL A 278 -4.84 -9.68 -9.76
C VAL A 278 -5.49 -10.17 -8.46
N ALA A 279 -5.31 -9.45 -7.35
CA ALA A 279 -5.87 -9.82 -6.06
C ALA A 279 -7.41 -9.81 -6.07
N VAL A 280 -8.01 -8.75 -6.63
CA VAL A 280 -9.48 -8.65 -6.77
C VAL A 280 -10.02 -9.75 -7.67
N ALA A 281 -9.38 -10.03 -8.81
CA ALA A 281 -9.80 -11.11 -9.70
C ALA A 281 -9.71 -12.48 -9.02
N ALA A 282 -8.67 -12.73 -8.21
CA ALA A 282 -8.57 -13.95 -7.41
C ALA A 282 -9.70 -14.06 -6.38
N ALA A 283 -9.97 -12.99 -5.64
CA ALA A 283 -11.05 -12.95 -4.64
C ALA A 283 -12.43 -13.18 -5.25
N LEU A 284 -12.73 -12.56 -6.40
CA LEU A 284 -14.02 -12.75 -7.09
C LEU A 284 -14.18 -14.16 -7.65
N ARG A 285 -13.11 -14.75 -8.21
CA ARG A 285 -13.12 -16.16 -8.63
C ARG A 285 -13.40 -17.08 -7.46
N LYS A 286 -12.75 -16.85 -6.32
CA LYS A 286 -12.97 -17.61 -5.08
C LYS A 286 -14.40 -17.47 -4.57
N GLU A 287 -14.96 -16.26 -4.57
CA GLU A 287 -16.36 -16.03 -4.18
C GLU A 287 -17.34 -16.73 -5.14
N GLY A 288 -17.13 -16.62 -6.45
CA GLY A 288 -17.94 -17.32 -7.46
C GLY A 288 -17.92 -18.83 -7.28
N PHE A 289 -16.72 -19.40 -7.09
CA PHE A 289 -16.54 -20.82 -6.79
C PHE A 289 -17.35 -21.26 -5.57
N TRP A 290 -17.29 -20.50 -4.47
CA TRP A 290 -18.02 -20.85 -3.25
C TRP A 290 -19.53 -20.59 -3.34
N LYS A 291 -19.99 -19.67 -4.19
CA LYS A 291 -21.43 -19.55 -4.49
C LYS A 291 -21.95 -20.76 -5.25
N GLU A 292 -21.18 -21.27 -6.20
CA GLU A 292 -21.56 -22.43 -7.01
C GLU A 292 -21.46 -23.74 -6.22
N HIS A 293 -20.38 -23.91 -5.46
CA HIS A 293 -20.06 -25.20 -4.82
C HIS A 293 -20.24 -25.21 -3.29
N GLY A 294 -20.42 -24.06 -2.62
CA GLY A 294 -20.47 -23.98 -1.16
C GLY A 294 -21.70 -24.62 -0.52
N GLY A 295 -22.77 -24.84 -1.29
CA GLY A 295 -23.92 -25.65 -0.86
C GLY A 295 -23.66 -27.16 -0.92
N SER A 296 -22.56 -27.59 -1.55
CA SER A 296 -22.14 -28.99 -1.54
C SER A 296 -21.65 -29.34 -0.15
N ALA A 297 -22.12 -30.46 0.42
CA ALA A 297 -21.62 -30.99 1.69
C ALA A 297 -20.16 -31.45 1.55
N LEU A 298 -19.25 -30.48 1.53
CA LEU A 298 -17.80 -30.68 1.44
C LEU A 298 -17.25 -30.86 2.85
N ASN A 299 -16.36 -31.83 3.01
CA ASN A 299 -15.70 -32.04 4.28
C ASN A 299 -14.60 -30.98 4.53
N ALA A 300 -14.15 -30.84 5.78
CA ALA A 300 -13.17 -29.82 6.16
C ALA A 300 -11.84 -29.91 5.39
N ARG A 301 -11.38 -31.13 5.03
CA ARG A 301 -10.14 -31.34 4.26
C ARG A 301 -10.31 -30.89 2.82
N GLN A 302 -11.42 -31.24 2.18
CA GLN A 302 -11.76 -30.78 0.83
C GLN A 302 -11.81 -29.26 0.80
N SER A 303 -12.53 -28.64 1.72
CA SER A 303 -12.62 -27.18 1.80
C SER A 303 -11.26 -26.52 2.04
N MET A 304 -10.41 -27.11 2.88
CA MET A 304 -9.05 -26.61 3.10
C MET A 304 -8.22 -26.65 1.81
N ILE A 305 -8.20 -27.78 1.10
CA ILE A 305 -7.39 -27.93 -0.12
C ILE A 305 -7.94 -27.06 -1.26
N LEU A 306 -9.26 -26.99 -1.43
CA LEU A 306 -9.88 -26.11 -2.43
C LEU A 306 -9.54 -24.64 -2.19
N ASN A 307 -9.57 -24.18 -0.93
CA ASN A 307 -9.10 -22.83 -0.60
C ASN A 307 -7.64 -22.62 -1.01
N ARG A 308 -6.74 -23.57 -0.72
CA ARG A 308 -5.33 -23.49 -1.15
C ARG A 308 -5.17 -23.47 -2.68
N LEU A 309 -6.01 -24.20 -3.42
CA LEU A 309 -6.02 -24.15 -4.88
C LEU A 309 -6.47 -22.78 -5.41
N LEU A 310 -7.50 -22.21 -4.80
CA LEU A 310 -8.05 -20.90 -5.16
C LEU A 310 -7.12 -19.74 -4.80
N ASP A 311 -6.31 -19.88 -3.75
CA ASP A 311 -5.36 -18.87 -3.27
C ASP A 311 -4.02 -18.85 -4.05
N GLY A 312 -3.88 -19.72 -5.06
CA GLY A 312 -2.65 -19.88 -5.83
C GLY A 312 -1.80 -21.02 -5.28
N PHE A 313 -1.88 -22.18 -5.94
CA PHE A 313 -1.15 -23.38 -5.54
C PHE A 313 0.09 -23.60 -6.37
N GLU A 314 1.27 -23.55 -5.75
CA GLU A 314 2.52 -23.83 -6.44
C GLU A 314 2.68 -25.32 -6.77
N GLY A 315 2.95 -25.60 -8.05
CA GLY A 315 3.14 -26.95 -8.56
C GLY A 315 1.84 -27.74 -8.72
N LYS A 316 1.97 -29.06 -8.89
CA LYS A 316 0.86 -29.96 -9.17
C LYS A 316 0.27 -30.56 -7.89
N LEU A 317 -1.06 -30.59 -7.78
CA LEU A 317 -1.73 -31.29 -6.68
C LEU A 317 -1.80 -32.78 -7.02
N THR A 318 -1.03 -33.59 -6.30
CA THR A 318 -1.05 -35.06 -6.39
C THR A 318 -1.71 -35.64 -5.15
N THR A 319 -2.14 -36.90 -5.20
CA THR A 319 -2.72 -37.60 -4.02
C THR A 319 -1.77 -37.59 -2.82
N LYS A 320 -0.46 -37.76 -3.05
CA LYS A 320 0.57 -37.67 -2.01
C LYS A 320 0.65 -36.26 -1.40
N LYS A 321 0.56 -35.21 -2.22
CA LYS A 321 0.59 -33.81 -1.75
C LYS A 321 -0.67 -33.47 -0.97
N TRP A 322 -1.84 -33.96 -1.40
CA TRP A 322 -3.10 -33.87 -0.66
C TRP A 322 -2.98 -34.51 0.72
N ALA A 323 -2.59 -35.79 0.77
CA ALA A 323 -2.45 -36.55 2.02
C ALA A 323 -1.55 -35.84 3.03
N LYS A 324 -0.42 -35.29 2.56
CA LYS A 324 0.51 -34.51 3.39
C LYS A 324 -0.10 -33.19 3.88
N LEU A 325 -0.81 -32.46 3.03
CA LEU A 325 -1.38 -31.14 3.38
C LEU A 325 -2.59 -31.23 4.30
N ALA A 326 -3.40 -32.28 4.11
CA ALA A 326 -4.63 -32.50 4.87
C ALA A 326 -4.47 -33.46 6.06
N ASP A 327 -3.22 -33.88 6.33
CA ASP A 327 -2.84 -34.81 7.40
C ASP A 327 -3.73 -36.07 7.45
N CYS A 328 -3.80 -36.79 6.33
CA CYS A 328 -4.62 -37.99 6.19
C CYS A 328 -3.90 -39.11 5.42
N SER A 329 -4.47 -40.33 5.48
CA SER A 329 -3.91 -41.46 4.72
C SER A 329 -4.04 -41.22 3.21
N HIS A 330 -3.14 -41.86 2.43
CA HIS A 330 -3.18 -41.79 0.97
C HIS A 330 -4.55 -42.21 0.40
N ASP A 331 -5.17 -43.25 0.97
CA ASP A 331 -6.50 -43.73 0.54
C ASP A 331 -7.61 -42.73 0.88
N THR A 332 -7.51 -42.04 2.03
CA THR A 332 -8.46 -40.97 2.39
C THR A 332 -8.35 -39.80 1.42
N ALA A 333 -7.11 -39.39 1.09
CA ALA A 333 -6.86 -38.36 0.10
C ALA A 333 -7.41 -38.73 -1.28
N LEU A 334 -7.24 -39.99 -1.70
CA LEU A 334 -7.77 -40.46 -2.98
C LEU A 334 -9.31 -40.43 -3.01
N ARG A 335 -9.97 -40.83 -1.91
CA ARG A 335 -11.43 -40.73 -1.77
C ARG A 335 -11.92 -39.29 -1.82
N ASP A 336 -11.26 -38.38 -1.10
CA ASP A 336 -11.59 -36.95 -1.12
C ASP A 336 -11.49 -36.38 -2.55
N ILE A 337 -10.43 -36.74 -3.30
CA ILE A 337 -10.21 -36.32 -4.68
C ILE A 337 -11.26 -36.91 -5.63
N GLN A 338 -11.53 -38.21 -5.52
CA GLN A 338 -12.52 -38.88 -6.38
C GLN A 338 -13.94 -38.31 -6.17
N ASP A 339 -14.32 -38.00 -4.93
CA ASP A 339 -15.58 -37.33 -4.63
C ASP A 339 -15.65 -35.94 -5.30
N LEU A 340 -14.57 -35.16 -5.25
CA LEU A 340 -14.51 -33.86 -5.92
C LEU A 340 -14.53 -33.95 -7.45
N ILE A 341 -13.94 -35.00 -8.03
CA ILE A 341 -14.02 -35.27 -9.48
C ILE A 341 -15.45 -35.66 -9.86
N ALA A 342 -16.10 -36.53 -9.08
CA ALA A 342 -17.48 -36.94 -9.31
C ALA A 342 -18.45 -35.76 -9.25
N ARG A 343 -18.16 -34.77 -8.39
CA ARG A 343 -18.90 -33.51 -8.29
C ARG A 343 -18.54 -32.49 -9.37
N GLY A 344 -17.59 -32.80 -10.25
CA GLY A 344 -17.11 -31.90 -11.30
C GLY A 344 -16.32 -30.69 -10.79
N ILE A 345 -15.84 -30.72 -9.54
CA ILE A 345 -15.05 -29.63 -8.94
C ILE A 345 -13.58 -29.76 -9.34
N LEU A 346 -13.06 -30.99 -9.35
CA LEU A 346 -11.70 -31.30 -9.82
C LEU A 346 -11.75 -32.06 -11.14
N VAL A 347 -10.66 -31.94 -11.89
CA VAL A 347 -10.35 -32.79 -13.04
C VAL A 347 -8.97 -33.40 -12.88
N GLN A 348 -8.80 -34.61 -13.40
CA GLN A 348 -7.48 -35.21 -13.53
C GLN A 348 -6.75 -34.58 -14.73
N ASP A 349 -5.53 -34.13 -14.52
CA ASP A 349 -4.69 -33.58 -15.59
C ASP A 349 -4.26 -34.69 -16.56
N ALA A 350 -3.91 -34.31 -17.80
CA ALA A 350 -3.59 -35.27 -18.87
C ALA A 350 -2.40 -36.21 -18.59
N ALA A 351 -1.54 -35.89 -17.61
CA ALA A 351 -0.42 -36.75 -17.24
C ALA A 351 -0.90 -37.94 -16.39
N ALA A 352 -0.66 -39.16 -16.85
CA ALA A 352 -1.04 -40.40 -16.16
C ALA A 352 0.13 -41.08 -15.42
N GLY A 353 -0.17 -42.03 -14.53
CA GLY A 353 0.83 -42.85 -13.82
C GLY A 353 1.37 -42.18 -12.55
N ARG A 354 2.68 -42.34 -12.27
CA ARG A 354 3.34 -41.81 -11.05
C ARG A 354 3.31 -40.27 -10.95
N SER A 355 2.90 -39.57 -12.01
CA SER A 355 2.80 -38.11 -12.10
C SER A 355 1.36 -37.61 -12.16
N THR A 356 0.37 -38.45 -11.82
CA THR A 356 -1.05 -38.07 -11.85
C THR A 356 -1.28 -36.88 -10.91
N SER A 357 -1.87 -35.82 -11.48
CA SER A 357 -2.21 -34.60 -10.77
C SER A 357 -3.62 -34.14 -11.09
N TYR A 358 -4.14 -33.23 -10.25
CA TYR A 358 -5.50 -32.76 -10.30
C TYR A 358 -5.54 -31.24 -10.27
N SER A 359 -6.47 -30.64 -10.99
CA SER A 359 -6.69 -29.20 -11.03
C SER A 359 -8.18 -28.87 -10.88
N LEU A 360 -8.48 -27.62 -10.49
CA LEU A 360 -9.85 -27.13 -10.50
C LEU A 360 -10.41 -27.21 -11.93
N LYS A 361 -11.63 -27.71 -12.08
CA LYS A 361 -12.33 -27.65 -13.34
C LYS A 361 -12.55 -26.17 -13.71
N ARG A 362 -12.09 -25.77 -14.89
CA ARG A 362 -12.20 -24.40 -15.39
C ARG A 362 -13.58 -24.10 -15.97
#